data_AF-A0AA42ZSN3-F1
#
_entry.id   AF-A0AA42ZSN3-F1
#
_cell.length_a   1.000
_cell.length_b   1.000
_cell.length_c   1.000
_cell.angle_alpha   90.00
_cell.angle_beta   90.00
_cell.angle_gamma   90.00
#
_symmetry.space_group_name_H-M   'P 1'
#
loop_
_entity.id
_entity.type
_entity.pdbx_description
1 polymer ?
#
loop_
_entity_poly.entity_id
_entity_poly.type
_entity_poly.pdbx_seq_one_letter_code
_entity_poly.pdbx_strand_id
1 'polypeptide(L)'
;RTTYDGPLSLAEDFMVWNVTKDEIRVRMAVVDEHTWAPPLVNAPEPPGGDRDRQAFSEETGVPMEALLYSDFVKGGRWDEVDDALRGVYKEASEMLGREFPYPGDQ
;
A
#
# COMPACT_ATOMS: atom_id res chain seq x y z
N ARG A 1 -2.67 -31.54 30.50
CA ARG A 1 -2.98 -30.23 31.13
C ARG A 1 -2.84 -30.43 32.64
N THR A 2 -2.08 -29.59 33.36
CA THR A 2 -1.76 -29.81 34.79
C THR A 2 -2.40 -28.79 35.73
N THR A 3 -2.76 -27.61 35.23
CA THR A 3 -3.23 -26.47 36.06
C THR A 3 -4.51 -25.80 35.56
N TYR A 4 -5.06 -26.18 34.39
CA TYR A 4 -6.22 -25.50 33.80
C TYR A 4 -7.16 -26.45 33.06
N ASP A 5 -8.42 -26.45 33.49
CA ASP A 5 -9.48 -27.35 33.01
C ASP A 5 -10.51 -26.69 32.09
N GLY A 6 -10.46 -25.36 31.90
CA GLY A 6 -11.42 -24.67 31.05
C GLY A 6 -11.21 -24.91 29.54
N PRO A 7 -12.07 -24.38 28.67
CA PRO A 7 -11.91 -24.46 27.22
C PRO A 7 -10.55 -23.89 26.77
N LEU A 8 -9.86 -24.60 25.88
CA LEU A 8 -8.54 -24.19 25.35
C LEU A 8 -8.43 -24.61 23.89
N SER A 9 -7.96 -23.68 23.06
CA SER A 9 -7.52 -23.91 21.69
C SER A 9 -6.07 -23.45 21.56
N LEU A 10 -5.23 -24.26 20.92
CA LEU A 10 -3.88 -23.83 20.53
C LEU A 10 -3.99 -23.10 19.20
N ALA A 11 -3.47 -21.87 19.14
CA ALA A 11 -3.65 -21.00 17.99
C ALA A 11 -2.86 -21.52 16.78
N GLU A 12 -3.50 -21.42 15.61
CA GLU A 12 -2.91 -21.62 14.30
C GLU A 12 -3.31 -20.43 13.41
N ASP A 13 -2.60 -20.23 12.31
CA ASP A 13 -2.93 -19.19 11.34
C ASP A 13 -4.39 -19.38 10.85
N PHE A 14 -5.09 -18.26 10.70
CA PHE A 14 -6.51 -18.20 10.33
C PHE A 14 -7.50 -18.78 11.36
N MET A 15 -7.07 -19.12 12.58
CA MET A 15 -8.01 -19.45 13.66
C MET A 15 -8.82 -18.21 14.07
N VAL A 16 -10.13 -18.37 14.21
CA VAL A 16 -11.09 -17.31 14.56
C VAL A 16 -11.89 -17.70 15.79
N TRP A 17 -12.00 -16.75 16.73
CA TRP A 17 -12.89 -16.83 17.88
C TRP A 17 -14.06 -15.86 17.69
N ASN A 18 -15.27 -16.38 17.56
CA ASN A 18 -16.48 -15.58 17.60
C ASN A 18 -17.00 -15.53 19.04
N VAL A 19 -16.87 -14.36 19.68
CA VAL A 19 -17.31 -14.13 21.05
C VAL A 19 -18.69 -13.49 21.06
N THR A 20 -19.62 -14.11 21.78
CA THR A 20 -20.97 -13.60 22.00
C THR A 20 -21.27 -13.57 23.50
N LYS A 21 -22.42 -13.04 23.90
CA LYS A 21 -22.83 -13.06 25.32
C LYS A 21 -23.00 -14.48 25.86
N ASP A 22 -23.40 -15.41 25.00
CA ASP A 22 -23.79 -16.76 25.40
C ASP A 22 -22.62 -17.75 25.32
N GLU A 23 -21.73 -17.57 24.33
CA GLU A 23 -20.64 -18.50 24.08
C GLU A 23 -19.46 -17.91 23.28
N ILE A 24 -18.37 -18.69 23.25
CA ILE A 24 -17.20 -18.49 22.39
C ILE A 24 -17.13 -19.66 21.40
N ARG A 25 -17.18 -19.37 20.10
CA ARG A 25 -17.03 -20.37 19.02
C ARG A 25 -15.66 -20.29 18.40
N VAL A 26 -14.97 -21.42 18.27
CA VAL A 26 -13.68 -21.54 17.57
C VAL A 26 -13.93 -22.07 16.16
N ARG A 27 -13.37 -21.41 15.14
CA ARG A 27 -13.50 -21.78 13.71
C ARG A 27 -12.18 -21.52 12.99
N MET A 28 -12.05 -22.07 11.78
CA MET A 28 -10.98 -21.70 10.84
C MET A 28 -11.55 -20.79 9.76
N ALA A 29 -10.88 -19.66 9.50
CA ALA A 29 -11.20 -18.83 8.35
C ALA A 29 -10.68 -19.51 7.09
N VAL A 30 -11.52 -19.57 6.06
CA VAL A 30 -11.08 -19.88 4.69
C VAL A 30 -10.92 -18.54 4.00
N VAL A 31 -9.67 -18.17 3.69
CA VAL A 31 -9.33 -16.92 3.01
C VAL A 31 -8.84 -17.21 1.58
N ASP A 32 -8.93 -16.21 0.72
CA ASP A 32 -8.32 -16.26 -0.60
C ASP A 32 -6.82 -15.95 -0.49
N GLU A 33 -5.98 -16.78 -1.09
CA GLU A 33 -4.54 -16.58 -1.16
C GLU A 33 -4.16 -15.41 -2.09
N HIS A 34 -5.02 -15.09 -3.07
CA HIS A 34 -4.83 -14.02 -4.04
C HIS A 34 -5.65 -12.77 -3.67
N THR A 35 -5.54 -12.34 -2.42
CA THR A 35 -6.33 -11.22 -1.90
C THR A 35 -5.83 -9.85 -2.40
N TRP A 36 -6.77 -8.91 -2.52
CA TRP A 36 -6.52 -7.51 -2.85
C TRP A 36 -7.10 -6.61 -1.76
N ALA A 37 -6.56 -5.40 -1.62
CA ALA A 37 -7.10 -4.43 -0.68
C ALA A 37 -8.57 -4.09 -1.04
N PRO A 38 -9.52 -4.14 -0.08
CA PRO A 38 -10.89 -3.73 -0.33
C PRO A 38 -10.96 -2.22 -0.61
N PRO A 39 -12.05 -1.74 -1.23
CA PRO A 39 -12.25 -0.30 -1.43
C PRO A 39 -12.24 0.44 -0.08
N LEU A 40 -11.77 1.68 -0.11
CA LEU A 40 -11.73 2.54 1.07
C LEU A 40 -13.16 2.81 1.59
N VAL A 41 -13.32 2.76 2.91
CA VAL A 41 -14.56 3.14 3.58
C VAL A 41 -14.71 4.65 3.77
N ASN A 42 -13.60 5.39 3.70
CA ASN A 42 -13.53 6.83 3.92
C ASN A 42 -13.10 7.56 2.64
N ALA A 43 -13.39 8.86 2.59
CA ALA A 43 -12.90 9.73 1.51
C ALA A 43 -11.36 9.78 1.50
N PRO A 44 -10.73 9.88 0.31
CA PRO A 44 -9.28 10.07 0.21
C PRO A 44 -8.85 11.39 0.87
N GLU A 45 -7.84 11.33 1.73
CA GLU A 45 -7.16 12.51 2.23
C GLU A 45 -6.11 12.97 1.20
N PRO A 46 -5.93 14.29 0.97
CA PRO A 46 -4.86 14.78 0.13
C PRO A 46 -3.49 14.41 0.73
N PRO A 47 -2.44 14.23 -0.09
CA PRO A 47 -1.09 14.02 0.42
C PRO A 47 -0.69 15.14 1.38
N GLY A 48 -0.10 14.79 2.52
CA GLY A 48 0.32 15.74 3.57
C GLY A 48 1.49 16.67 3.20
N GLY A 49 1.87 16.74 1.92
CA GLY A 49 3.01 17.51 1.42
C GLY A 49 4.35 17.06 2.01
N ASP A 50 5.28 18.00 2.17
CA ASP A 50 6.63 17.76 2.69
C ASP A 50 6.75 17.91 4.21
N ARG A 51 5.64 18.00 4.95
CA ARG A 51 5.65 18.30 6.39
C ARG A 51 6.54 17.34 7.19
N ASP A 52 6.45 16.05 6.90
CA ASP A 52 7.25 15.04 7.61
C ASP A 52 8.75 15.14 7.25
N ARG A 53 9.06 15.47 5.99
CA ARG A 53 10.44 15.68 5.56
C ARG A 53 11.05 16.92 6.20
N GLN A 54 10.28 18.01 6.31
CA GLN A 54 10.70 19.25 6.97
C GLN A 54 11.03 18.98 8.45
N ALA A 55 10.14 18.30 9.17
CA ALA A 55 10.36 17.93 10.56
C ALA A 55 11.63 17.08 10.72
N PHE A 56 11.84 16.09 9.85
CA PHE A 56 13.03 15.26 9.87
C PHE A 56 14.32 16.05 9.55
N SER A 57 14.26 16.96 8.58
CA SER A 57 15.38 17.83 8.19
C SER A 57 15.81 18.73 9.37
N GLU A 58 14.85 19.33 10.07
CA GLU A 58 15.08 20.13 11.27
C GLU A 58 15.68 19.31 12.41
N GLU A 59 15.16 18.10 12.66
CA GLU A 59 15.62 17.23 13.74
C GLU A 59 17.05 16.71 13.52
N THR A 60 17.39 16.38 12.28
CA THR A 60 18.66 15.71 11.93
C THR A 60 19.73 16.65 11.39
N GLY A 61 19.36 17.88 11.02
CA GLY A 61 20.25 18.82 10.34
C GLY A 61 20.59 18.43 8.89
N VAL A 62 19.93 17.42 8.32
CA VAL A 62 20.12 17.01 6.93
C VAL A 62 19.34 17.95 6.02
N PRO A 63 19.95 18.61 5.02
CA PRO A 63 19.23 19.49 4.10
C PRO A 63 18.12 18.75 3.34
N MET A 64 16.99 19.43 3.12
CA MET A 64 15.81 18.87 2.44
C MET A 64 16.14 18.29 1.05
N GLU A 65 17.03 18.93 0.32
CA GLU A 65 17.45 18.54 -1.03
C GLU A 65 18.22 17.21 -1.00
N ALA A 66 18.92 16.94 0.10
CA ALA A 66 19.66 15.69 0.31
C ALA A 66 18.73 14.52 0.72
N LEU A 67 17.48 14.80 1.10
CA LEU A 67 16.46 13.78 1.35
C LEU A 67 15.76 13.31 0.07
N LEU A 68 15.96 14.01 -1.06
CA LEU A 68 15.45 13.63 -2.36
C LEU A 68 16.46 12.77 -3.12
N TYR A 69 16.01 12.16 -4.22
CA TYR A 69 16.93 11.48 -5.14
C TYR A 69 17.98 12.46 -5.67
N SER A 70 19.24 12.03 -5.62
CA SER A 70 20.35 12.75 -6.20
C SER A 70 20.24 12.82 -7.72
N ASP A 71 20.95 13.78 -8.31
CA ASP A 71 20.98 13.93 -9.78
C ASP A 71 21.58 12.70 -10.48
N PHE A 72 22.48 11.99 -9.80
CA PHE A 72 23.00 10.72 -10.29
C PHE A 72 21.90 9.66 -10.46
N VAL A 73 21.00 9.53 -9.48
CA VAL A 73 19.88 8.58 -9.55
C VAL A 73 18.86 9.02 -10.61
N LYS A 74 18.55 10.32 -10.66
CA LYS A 74 17.62 10.89 -11.64
C LYS A 74 18.12 10.74 -13.08
N GLY A 75 19.40 11.01 -13.31
CA GLY A 75 20.04 10.94 -14.63
C GLY A 75 20.31 9.52 -15.13
N GLY A 76 20.20 8.51 -14.26
CA GLY A 76 20.29 7.10 -14.62
C GLY A 76 19.00 6.47 -15.11
N ARG A 77 17.93 7.27 -15.31
CA ARG A 77 16.66 6.77 -15.86
C ARG A 77 16.88 6.30 -17.31
N TRP A 78 16.34 5.14 -17.64
CA TRP A 78 16.43 4.59 -18.99
C TRP A 78 15.30 5.13 -19.86
N ASP A 79 15.67 5.96 -20.83
CA ASP A 79 14.70 6.69 -21.66
C ASP A 79 13.88 5.78 -22.61
N GLU A 80 14.39 4.61 -23.01
CA GLU A 80 13.64 3.70 -23.89
C GLU A 80 12.38 3.11 -23.23
N VAL A 81 12.27 3.19 -21.89
CA VAL A 81 11.05 2.82 -21.16
C VAL A 81 9.91 3.80 -21.48
N ASP A 82 10.22 5.07 -21.73
CA ASP A 82 9.19 6.07 -22.01
C ASP A 82 8.48 5.77 -23.34
N ASP A 83 9.21 5.38 -24.39
CA ASP A 83 8.63 5.00 -25.68
C ASP A 83 7.72 3.77 -25.57
N ALA A 84 8.15 2.77 -24.79
CA ALA A 84 7.34 1.57 -24.53
C ALA A 84 6.05 1.91 -23.76
N LEU A 85 6.13 2.77 -22.74
CA LEU A 85 4.98 3.14 -21.92
C LEU A 85 3.99 4.05 -22.65
N ARG A 86 4.47 4.96 -23.52
CA ARG A 86 3.61 5.85 -24.32
C ARG A 86 2.58 5.06 -25.16
N GLY A 87 2.97 3.91 -25.69
CA GLY A 87 2.05 2.99 -26.39
C GLY A 87 0.90 2.51 -25.50
N VAL A 88 1.21 2.13 -24.26
CA VAL A 88 0.21 1.67 -23.27
C VAL A 88 -0.76 2.80 -22.90
N TYR A 89 -0.27 4.03 -22.69
CA TYR A 89 -1.13 5.18 -22.39
C TYR A 89 -2.07 5.52 -23.55
N LYS A 90 -1.57 5.43 -24.80
CA LYS A 90 -2.38 5.63 -25.99
C LYS A 90 -3.47 4.56 -26.12
N GLU A 91 -3.10 3.28 -26.02
CA GLU A 91 -4.06 2.17 -26.10
C GLU A 91 -5.12 2.27 -25.00
N ALA A 92 -4.73 2.55 -23.76
CA ALA A 92 -5.65 2.75 -22.66
C ALA A 92 -6.62 3.91 -22.92
N SER A 93 -6.13 5.01 -23.52
CA SER A 93 -6.97 6.16 -23.85
C SER A 93 -8.02 5.84 -24.89
N GLU A 94 -7.62 5.14 -25.95
CA GLU A 94 -8.52 4.69 -27.03
C GLU A 94 -9.58 3.71 -26.51
N MET A 95 -9.17 2.71 -25.73
CA MET A 95 -10.05 1.67 -25.21
C MET A 95 -11.06 2.19 -24.18
N LEU A 96 -10.67 3.14 -23.34
CA LEU A 96 -11.53 3.70 -22.29
C LEU A 96 -12.24 4.99 -22.71
N GLY A 97 -11.97 5.49 -23.94
CA GLY A 97 -12.59 6.70 -24.48
C GLY A 97 -12.30 7.96 -23.66
N ARG A 98 -11.19 8.00 -22.93
CA ARG A 98 -10.74 9.15 -22.11
C ARG A 98 -9.26 9.37 -22.27
N GLU A 99 -8.81 10.62 -22.30
CA GLU A 99 -7.39 10.94 -22.44
C GLU A 99 -6.64 10.64 -21.15
N PHE A 100 -5.56 9.85 -21.26
CA PHE A 100 -4.56 9.70 -20.22
C PHE A 100 -3.25 10.37 -20.67
N PRO A 101 -2.95 11.59 -20.19
CA PRO A 101 -1.71 12.26 -20.54
C PRO A 101 -0.51 11.50 -19.98
N TYR A 102 0.54 11.36 -20.80
CA TYR A 102 1.78 10.73 -20.36
C TYR A 102 2.45 11.61 -19.29
N PRO A 103 2.82 11.09 -18.11
CA PRO A 103 3.36 11.90 -17.01
C PRO A 103 4.66 12.65 -17.34
N GLY A 104 5.43 12.19 -18.33
CA GLY A 104 6.66 12.87 -18.77
C GLY A 104 6.42 14.14 -19.60
N ASP A 105 5.19 14.39 -20.05
CA ASP A 105 4.83 15.55 -20.88
C ASP A 105 4.11 16.66 -20.08
N GLN A 106 3.93 16.45 -18.76
CA GLN A 106 3.32 17.40 -17.82
C GLN A 106 4.40 18.19 -17.08
#